data_AF-A0A7C5PYA2-F1
#
_entry.id   AF-A0A7C5PYA2-F1
#
_cell.length_a   1.000
_cell.length_b   1.000
_cell.length_c   1.000
_cell.angle_alpha   90.00
_cell.angle_beta   90.00
_cell.angle_gamma   90.00
#
_symmetry.space_group_name_H-M   'P 1'
#
loop_
_entity.id
_entity.type
_entity.pdbx_description
1 polymer ?
#
loop_
_entity_poly.entity_id
_entity_poly.type
_entity_poly.pdbx_seq_one_letter_code
_entity_poly.pdbx_strand_id
1 'polypeptide(L)'
;MTTFPKNNKLRPLCERIFQQMERWHEEGKEFFPAPFPSGVPKTLAACLEKLAYHNFHIWHYENYGRSEQDHLVVFGWQGCQENNKERNLTINAIDDLIRPHYRKGVPFHSETLGSLLDRVTIQYLKYLYMRRGNPLLGPQILENILALIDCGQELLDQVFAGKIRCLELPRLKHYFFEERNQGPTSLPEVHEGMDSGT
;
A
#
# COMPACT_ATOMS: atom_id res chain seq x y z
N MET A 1 -18.93 8.07 -7.41
CA MET A 1 -17.64 8.73 -7.71
C MET A 1 -16.87 8.86 -6.41
N THR A 2 -15.79 8.11 -6.23
CA THR A 2 -14.83 8.29 -5.13
C THR A 2 -13.92 9.46 -5.50
N THR A 3 -13.85 10.49 -4.67
CA THR A 3 -13.04 11.69 -4.93
C THR A 3 -11.83 11.68 -4.00
N PHE A 4 -10.63 11.71 -4.57
CA PHE A 4 -9.42 12.03 -3.81
C PHE A 4 -9.36 13.56 -3.64
N PRO A 5 -9.44 14.09 -2.40
CA PRO A 5 -9.37 15.54 -2.19
C PRO A 5 -8.02 16.10 -2.64
N LYS A 6 -8.04 17.19 -3.41
CA LYS A 6 -6.83 17.91 -3.88
C LYS A 6 -5.91 18.41 -2.74
N ASN A 7 -6.38 18.40 -1.49
CA ASN A 7 -5.65 18.91 -0.32
C ASN A 7 -5.24 17.82 0.68
N ASN A 8 -5.30 16.53 0.32
CA ASN A 8 -4.91 15.45 1.23
C ASN A 8 -3.38 15.37 1.35
N LYS A 9 -2.81 16.16 2.26
CA LYS A 9 -1.44 15.97 2.73
C LYS A 9 -1.36 14.65 3.50
N LEU A 10 -0.42 13.77 3.14
CA LEU A 10 -0.26 12.48 3.81
C LEU A 10 0.15 12.62 5.27
N ARG A 11 0.99 13.61 5.59
CA ARG A 11 1.53 13.78 6.94
C ARG A 11 0.45 13.97 8.02
N PRO A 12 -0.51 14.93 7.90
CA PRO A 12 -1.61 15.03 8.85
C PRO A 12 -2.50 13.78 8.93
N LEU A 13 -2.65 13.04 7.82
CA LEU A 13 -3.40 11.78 7.84
C LEU A 13 -2.66 10.73 8.68
N CYS A 14 -1.35 10.56 8.45
CA CYS A 14 -0.52 9.62 9.19
C CYS A 14 -0.44 9.98 10.68
N GLU A 15 -0.26 11.25 11.02
CA GLU A 15 -0.21 11.73 12.41
C GLU A 15 -1.46 11.35 13.21
N ARG A 16 -2.67 11.48 12.63
CA ARG A 16 -3.90 11.05 13.29
C ARG A 16 -3.95 9.54 13.52
N ILE A 17 -3.47 8.75 12.55
CA ILE A 17 -3.42 7.29 12.67
C ILE A 17 -2.37 6.87 13.70
N PHE A 18 -1.24 7.57 13.76
CA PHE A 18 -0.21 7.36 14.77
C PHE A 18 -0.71 7.61 16.18
N GLN A 19 -1.47 8.69 16.40
CA GLN A 19 -2.13 8.94 17.69
C GLN A 19 -3.10 7.80 18.07
N GLN A 20 -3.82 7.26 17.08
CA GLN A 20 -4.73 6.14 17.30
C GLN A 20 -3.98 4.85 17.66
N MET A 21 -2.86 4.56 16.99
CA MET A 21 -2.00 3.41 17.28
C MET A 21 -1.30 3.54 18.64
N GLU A 22 -0.85 4.74 19.01
CA GLU A 22 -0.32 5.02 20.36
C GLU A 22 -1.36 4.72 21.42
N ARG A 23 -2.58 5.20 21.23
CA ARG A 23 -3.68 4.92 22.14
C ARG A 23 -3.95 3.42 22.28
N TRP A 24 -3.99 2.67 21.18
CA TRP A 24 -4.16 1.21 21.24
C TRP A 24 -3.05 0.53 22.04
N HIS A 25 -1.80 0.95 21.82
CA HIS A 25 -0.63 0.44 22.53
C HIS A 25 -0.65 0.79 24.02
N GLU A 26 -1.00 2.03 24.38
CA GLU A 26 -1.07 2.51 25.77
C GLU A 26 -2.22 1.86 26.55
N GLU A 27 -3.35 1.59 25.89
CA GLU A 27 -4.47 0.83 26.47
C GLU A 27 -4.14 -0.67 26.64
N GLY A 28 -2.96 -1.14 26.21
CA GLY A 28 -2.55 -2.54 26.30
C GLY A 28 -3.44 -3.46 25.47
N LYS A 29 -4.07 -2.95 24.41
CA LYS A 29 -4.93 -3.75 23.54
C LYS A 29 -4.05 -4.65 22.69
N GLU A 30 -4.41 -5.93 22.63
CA GLU A 30 -3.82 -6.88 21.67
C GLU A 30 -4.83 -7.20 20.56
N PHE A 31 -6.10 -7.33 20.95
CA PHE A 31 -7.22 -7.64 20.07
C PHE A 31 -8.41 -6.71 20.36
N PHE A 32 -9.09 -6.26 19.31
CA PHE A 32 -10.30 -5.47 19.44
C PHE A 32 -11.55 -6.38 19.51
N PRO A 33 -12.54 -6.04 20.37
CA PRO A 33 -13.75 -6.85 20.55
C PRO A 33 -14.69 -6.82 19.34
N ALA A 34 -14.61 -5.78 18.51
CA ALA A 34 -15.35 -5.67 17.27
C ALA A 34 -14.36 -5.66 16.10
N PRO A 35 -14.60 -6.46 15.04
CA PRO A 35 -13.79 -6.38 13.84
C PRO A 35 -13.95 -4.99 13.20
N PHE A 36 -12.89 -4.52 12.54
CA PHE A 36 -13.02 -3.36 11.66
C PHE A 36 -14.15 -3.64 10.65
N PRO A 37 -15.06 -2.67 10.37
CA PRO A 37 -16.17 -2.88 9.47
C PRO A 37 -15.77 -3.59 8.17
N SER A 38 -16.53 -4.62 7.81
CA SER A 38 -16.27 -5.41 6.61
C SER A 38 -16.45 -4.56 5.35
N GLY A 39 -15.68 -4.90 4.31
CA GLY A 39 -15.68 -4.19 3.04
C GLY A 39 -14.47 -3.29 2.83
N VAL A 40 -14.38 -2.76 1.61
CA VAL A 40 -13.28 -1.92 1.16
C VAL A 40 -13.62 -0.45 1.46
N PRO A 41 -12.82 0.27 2.29
CA PRO A 41 -13.08 1.67 2.56
C PRO A 41 -12.95 2.53 1.30
N LYS A 42 -13.72 3.62 1.23
CA LYS A 42 -13.80 4.49 0.05
C LYS A 42 -12.98 5.77 0.15
N THR A 43 -12.31 5.99 1.28
CA THR A 43 -11.50 7.19 1.53
C THR A 43 -10.11 6.77 1.99
N LEU A 44 -9.10 7.58 1.66
CA LEU A 44 -7.73 7.29 2.05
C LEU A 44 -7.57 7.20 3.57
N ALA A 45 -8.26 8.08 4.32
CA ALA A 45 -8.21 8.07 5.78
C ALA A 45 -8.74 6.75 6.36
N ALA A 46 -9.88 6.26 5.87
CA ALA A 46 -10.46 5.01 6.34
C ALA A 46 -9.65 3.78 5.89
N CYS A 47 -9.04 3.84 4.70
CA CYS A 47 -8.09 2.81 4.28
C CYS A 47 -6.86 2.78 5.20
N LEU A 48 -6.29 3.94 5.54
CA LEU A 48 -5.10 4.00 6.40
C LEU A 48 -5.40 3.53 7.83
N GLU A 49 -6.58 3.84 8.36
CA GLU A 49 -7.06 3.32 9.65
C GLU A 49 -7.22 1.79 9.62
N LYS A 50 -7.87 1.25 8.58
CA LYS A 50 -8.02 -0.20 8.40
C LYS A 50 -6.66 -0.89 8.24
N LEU A 51 -5.72 -0.26 7.53
CA LEU A 51 -4.37 -0.78 7.34
C LEU A 51 -3.60 -0.85 8.67
N ALA A 52 -3.64 0.23 9.45
CA ALA A 52 -3.04 0.28 10.78
C ALA A 52 -3.66 -0.76 11.73
N TYR A 53 -4.99 -0.91 11.71
CA TYR A 53 -5.72 -1.92 12.47
C TYR A 53 -5.21 -3.34 12.19
N HIS A 54 -5.11 -3.73 10.92
CA HIS A 54 -4.67 -5.08 10.56
C HIS A 54 -3.18 -5.30 10.85
N ASN A 55 -2.32 -4.30 10.60
CA ASN A 55 -0.91 -4.39 10.97
C ASN A 55 -0.71 -4.52 12.49
N PHE A 56 -1.53 -3.83 13.29
CA PHE A 56 -1.53 -3.95 14.74
C PHE A 56 -1.91 -5.38 15.17
N HIS A 57 -2.99 -5.94 14.65
CA HIS A 57 -3.39 -7.32 14.94
C HIS A 57 -2.34 -8.37 14.51
N ILE A 58 -1.77 -8.23 13.31
CA ILE A 58 -0.72 -9.15 12.81
C ILE A 58 0.44 -9.22 13.81
N TRP A 59 0.92 -8.06 14.29
CA TRP A 59 1.98 -8.01 15.29
C TRP A 59 1.66 -8.81 16.55
N HIS A 60 0.43 -8.72 17.05
CA HIS A 60 0.03 -9.47 18.24
C HIS A 60 -0.17 -10.97 17.96
N TYR A 61 -0.72 -11.34 16.79
CA TYR A 61 -0.81 -12.75 16.39
C TYR A 61 0.56 -13.41 16.21
N GLU A 62 1.57 -12.68 15.73
CA GLU A 62 2.95 -13.19 15.59
C GLU A 62 3.56 -13.63 16.94
N ASN A 63 3.13 -13.05 18.06
CA ASN A 63 3.61 -13.46 19.39
C ASN A 63 3.22 -14.91 19.72
N TYR A 64 2.07 -15.38 19.24
CA TYR A 64 1.60 -16.75 19.48
C TYR A 64 2.36 -17.80 18.65
N GLY A 65 2.99 -17.38 17.54
CA GLY A 65 3.81 -18.27 16.73
C GLY A 65 5.08 -18.80 17.43
N ARG A 66 5.40 -18.28 18.61
CA ARG A 66 6.52 -18.71 19.47
C ARG A 66 6.08 -19.55 20.67
N SER A 67 4.80 -19.87 20.77
CA SER A 67 4.25 -20.67 21.87
C SER A 67 4.73 -22.12 21.82
N GLU A 68 4.93 -22.74 22.98
CA GLU A 68 5.17 -24.19 23.11
C GLU A 68 3.88 -25.02 22.96
N GLN A 69 2.72 -24.36 22.98
CA GLN A 69 1.41 -25.02 22.84
C GLN A 69 0.93 -24.94 21.39
N ASP A 70 0.80 -26.09 20.74
CA ASP A 70 0.43 -26.21 19.31
C ASP A 70 -0.85 -25.46 18.95
N HIS A 71 -1.89 -25.54 19.78
CA HIS A 71 -3.16 -24.86 19.51
C HIS A 71 -3.02 -23.33 19.48
N LEU A 72 -2.08 -22.76 20.25
CA LEU A 72 -1.77 -21.32 20.21
C LEU A 72 -0.98 -20.96 18.95
N VAL A 73 -0.07 -21.83 18.49
CA VAL A 73 0.64 -21.63 17.22
C VAL A 73 -0.34 -21.61 16.05
N VAL A 74 -1.28 -22.57 16.02
CA VAL A 74 -2.34 -22.61 14.99
C VAL A 74 -3.20 -21.36 15.04
N PHE A 75 -3.63 -20.93 16.23
CA PHE A 75 -4.38 -19.69 16.44
C PHE A 75 -3.64 -18.46 15.89
N GLY A 76 -2.36 -18.30 16.25
CA GLY A 76 -1.50 -17.22 15.76
C GLY A 76 -1.39 -17.22 14.23
N TRP A 77 -1.12 -18.39 13.65
CA TRP A 77 -1.00 -18.53 12.20
C TRP A 77 -2.30 -18.18 11.46
N GLN A 78 -3.44 -18.70 11.91
CA GLN A 78 -4.75 -18.40 11.29
C GLN A 78 -5.08 -16.91 11.38
N GLY A 79 -4.88 -16.30 12.55
CA GLY A 79 -5.10 -14.86 12.74
C GLY A 79 -4.21 -13.99 11.85
N CYS A 80 -2.93 -14.36 11.69
CA CYS A 80 -2.02 -13.71 10.75
C CYS A 80 -2.50 -13.82 9.29
N GLN A 81 -2.97 -14.99 8.86
CA GLN A 81 -3.45 -15.19 7.48
C GLN A 81 -4.66 -14.32 7.17
N GLU A 82 -5.64 -14.28 8.08
CA GLU A 82 -6.86 -13.49 7.91
C GLU A 82 -6.57 -12.00 7.86
N ASN A 83 -5.74 -11.49 8.76
CA ASN A 83 -5.38 -10.07 8.77
C ASN A 83 -4.47 -9.69 7.60
N ASN A 84 -3.57 -10.58 7.16
CA ASN A 84 -2.76 -10.34 5.95
C ASN A 84 -3.64 -10.23 4.70
N LYS A 85 -4.68 -11.04 4.57
CA LYS A 85 -5.64 -10.95 3.49
C LYS A 85 -6.33 -9.57 3.47
N GLU A 86 -6.85 -9.12 4.60
CA GLU A 86 -7.53 -7.82 4.69
C GLU A 86 -6.56 -6.63 4.52
N ARG A 87 -5.34 -6.73 5.04
CA ARG A 87 -4.24 -5.78 4.79
C ARG A 87 -3.97 -5.63 3.30
N ASN A 88 -3.79 -6.74 2.57
CA ASN A 88 -3.54 -6.72 1.13
C ASN A 88 -4.72 -6.14 0.33
N LEU A 89 -5.96 -6.45 0.72
CA LEU A 89 -7.15 -5.84 0.12
C LEU A 89 -7.17 -4.32 0.36
N THR A 90 -6.75 -3.87 1.54
CA THR A 90 -6.69 -2.45 1.88
C THR A 90 -5.57 -1.73 1.13
N ILE A 91 -4.40 -2.35 0.93
CA ILE A 91 -3.32 -1.84 0.07
C ILE A 91 -3.84 -1.63 -1.35
N ASN A 92 -4.49 -2.65 -1.93
CA ASN A 92 -5.09 -2.54 -3.27
C ASN A 92 -6.14 -1.44 -3.35
N ALA A 93 -6.93 -1.26 -2.29
CA ALA A 93 -7.94 -0.20 -2.23
C ALA A 93 -7.33 1.20 -2.25
N ILE A 94 -6.20 1.41 -1.55
CA ILE A 94 -5.46 2.67 -1.59
C ILE A 94 -4.99 2.96 -3.02
N ASP A 95 -4.45 1.96 -3.71
CA ASP A 95 -3.97 2.10 -5.08
C ASP A 95 -5.13 2.32 -6.07
N ASP A 96 -6.28 1.67 -5.85
CA ASP A 96 -7.52 1.89 -6.60
C ASP A 96 -8.03 3.35 -6.47
N LEU A 97 -7.79 4.04 -5.35
CA LEU A 97 -8.21 5.44 -5.16
C LEU A 97 -7.42 6.42 -6.02
N ILE A 98 -6.16 6.13 -6.33
CA ILE A 98 -5.30 7.03 -7.12
C ILE A 98 -5.31 6.67 -8.61
N ARG A 99 -5.67 5.44 -8.97
CA ARG A 99 -5.70 4.96 -10.37
C ARG A 99 -6.50 5.86 -11.33
N PRO A 100 -7.67 6.43 -10.97
CA PRO A 100 -8.42 7.31 -11.87
C PRO A 100 -7.64 8.54 -12.36
N HIS A 101 -6.51 8.86 -11.72
CA HIS A 101 -5.65 10.00 -12.05
C HIS A 101 -4.48 9.64 -12.98
N TYR A 102 -4.32 8.35 -13.32
CA TYR A 102 -3.28 7.88 -14.21
C TYR A 102 -3.49 8.36 -15.65
N ARG A 103 -2.45 8.94 -16.25
CA ARG A 103 -2.46 9.36 -17.66
C ARG A 103 -1.86 8.29 -18.57
N LYS A 104 -2.39 8.12 -19.77
CA LYS A 104 -1.79 7.23 -20.78
C LYS A 104 -0.42 7.75 -21.21
N GLY A 105 0.49 6.85 -21.57
CA GLY A 105 1.82 7.17 -22.11
C GLY A 105 2.88 7.63 -21.10
N VAL A 106 2.56 7.76 -19.82
CA VAL A 106 3.54 8.16 -18.78
C VAL A 106 4.23 6.94 -18.15
N PRO A 107 5.48 7.05 -17.68
CA PRO A 107 6.26 5.92 -17.15
C PRO A 107 5.66 5.29 -15.89
N PHE A 108 6.02 4.03 -15.65
CA PHE A 108 5.67 3.31 -14.43
C PHE A 108 6.69 3.54 -13.32
N HIS A 109 6.18 3.75 -12.11
CA HIS A 109 6.91 3.75 -10.86
C HIS A 109 6.77 2.37 -10.19
N SER A 110 7.84 1.82 -9.65
CA SER A 110 7.86 0.47 -9.06
C SER A 110 7.14 0.38 -7.71
N GLU A 111 7.07 1.50 -6.99
CA GLU A 111 6.34 1.59 -5.71
C GLU A 111 4.90 2.04 -5.92
N THR A 112 4.02 1.62 -5.01
CA THR A 112 2.63 2.08 -4.93
C THR A 112 2.39 2.87 -3.66
N LEU A 113 1.32 3.66 -3.62
CA LEU A 113 0.98 4.42 -2.42
C LEU A 113 0.58 3.47 -1.28
N GLY A 114 -0.16 2.41 -1.60
CA GLY A 114 -0.53 1.38 -0.65
C GLY A 114 0.68 0.71 -0.01
N SER A 115 1.71 0.36 -0.79
CA SER A 115 2.95 -0.27 -0.26
C SER A 115 3.74 0.68 0.65
N LEU A 116 3.79 1.97 0.31
CA LEU A 116 4.46 2.99 1.12
C LEU A 116 3.74 3.18 2.46
N LEU A 117 2.42 3.37 2.44
CA LEU A 117 1.63 3.59 3.65
C LEU A 117 1.59 2.36 4.55
N ASP A 118 1.63 1.17 3.98
CA ASP A 118 1.76 -0.07 4.75
C ASP A 118 3.09 -0.11 5.52
N ARG A 119 4.21 0.14 4.84
CA ARG A 119 5.53 0.24 5.49
C ARG A 119 5.56 1.30 6.58
N VAL A 120 4.93 2.46 6.35
CA VAL A 120 4.80 3.54 7.34
C VAL A 120 4.14 3.01 8.62
N THR A 121 2.99 2.34 8.51
CA THR A 121 2.28 1.82 9.69
C THR A 121 3.06 0.71 10.42
N ILE A 122 3.72 -0.19 9.69
CA ILE A 122 4.57 -1.24 10.28
C ILE A 122 5.77 -0.64 11.02
N GLN A 123 6.45 0.33 10.42
CA GLN A 123 7.59 1.00 11.06
C GLN A 123 7.16 1.79 12.28
N TYR A 124 5.99 2.44 12.24
CA TYR A 124 5.45 3.11 13.40
C TYR A 124 5.15 2.14 14.55
N LEU A 125 4.60 0.96 14.24
CA LEU A 125 4.39 -0.08 15.25
C LEU A 125 5.71 -0.52 15.89
N LYS A 126 6.76 -0.75 15.10
CA LYS A 126 8.11 -1.04 15.61
C LYS A 126 8.61 0.08 16.50
N TYR A 127 8.44 1.34 16.09
CA TYR A 127 8.79 2.49 16.91
C TYR A 127 8.09 2.44 18.29
N LEU A 128 6.79 2.17 18.36
CA LEU A 128 6.05 2.08 19.62
C LEU A 128 6.64 1.02 20.57
N TYR A 129 6.94 -0.17 20.05
CA TYR A 129 7.46 -1.28 20.86
C TYR A 129 8.95 -1.16 21.19
N MET A 130 9.74 -0.42 20.41
CA MET A 130 11.20 -0.33 20.59
C MET A 130 11.64 0.97 21.30
N ARG A 131 10.84 2.05 21.26
CA ARG A 131 11.25 3.37 21.76
C ARG A 131 11.62 3.41 23.25
N ARG A 132 11.10 2.48 24.06
CA ARG A 132 11.42 2.37 25.50
C ARG A 132 12.70 1.57 25.78
N GLY A 133 13.06 0.63 24.91
CA GLY A 133 14.17 -0.30 25.11
C GLY A 133 15.48 0.11 24.44
N ASN A 134 15.45 1.05 23.48
CA ASN A 134 16.63 1.49 22.76
C ASN A 134 16.57 2.99 22.42
N PRO A 135 17.26 3.86 23.18
CA PRO A 135 17.17 5.32 23.04
C PRO A 135 17.78 5.86 21.73
N LEU A 136 18.66 5.11 21.07
CA LEU A 136 19.28 5.51 19.79
C LEU A 136 18.43 5.09 18.59
N LEU A 137 17.78 3.93 18.68
CA LEU A 137 17.03 3.35 17.56
C LEU A 137 15.67 4.02 17.35
N GLY A 138 15.02 4.48 18.42
CA GLY A 138 13.73 5.19 18.34
C GLY A 138 13.75 6.38 17.39
N PRO A 139 14.67 7.36 17.57
CA PRO A 139 14.82 8.50 16.66
C PRO A 139 15.06 8.09 15.21
N GLN A 140 15.93 7.10 14.96
CA GLN A 140 16.24 6.64 13.61
C GLN A 140 15.03 6.02 12.90
N ILE A 141 14.22 5.24 13.61
CA ILE A 141 12.98 4.69 13.05
C ILE A 141 12.01 5.83 12.71
N LEU A 142 11.90 6.85 13.57
CA LEU A 142 11.02 7.99 13.33
C LEU A 142 11.46 8.80 12.09
N GLU A 143 12.76 9.05 11.91
CA GLU A 143 13.28 9.69 10.70
C GLU A 143 12.94 8.89 9.44
N ASN A 144 13.11 7.56 9.47
CA ASN A 144 12.74 6.70 8.36
C ASN A 144 11.23 6.74 8.05
N ILE A 145 10.38 6.82 9.08
CA ILE A 145 8.93 6.96 8.92
C ILE A 145 8.60 8.27 8.22
N LEU A 146 9.20 9.39 8.65
CA LEU A 146 8.97 10.69 8.03
C LEU A 146 9.44 10.71 6.57
N ALA A 147 10.60 10.13 6.27
CA ALA A 147 11.08 9.99 4.90
C ALA A 147 10.12 9.17 4.02
N LEU A 148 9.56 8.08 4.54
CA LEU A 148 8.57 7.28 3.81
C LEU A 148 7.27 8.05 3.53
N ILE A 149 6.81 8.87 4.49
CA ILE A 149 5.64 9.74 4.30
C ILE A 149 5.91 10.77 3.21
N ASP A 150 7.10 11.38 3.22
CA ASP A 150 7.49 12.39 2.24
C ASP A 150 7.62 11.76 0.83
N CYS A 151 8.19 10.55 0.72
CA CYS A 151 8.19 9.77 -0.53
C CYS A 151 6.78 9.46 -1.03
N GLY A 152 5.86 9.09 -0.14
CA GLY A 152 4.45 8.88 -0.50
C GLY A 152 3.78 10.14 -1.02
N GLN A 153 4.10 11.29 -0.43
CA GLN A 153 3.55 12.58 -0.86
C GLN A 153 4.09 12.96 -2.23
N GLU A 154 5.39 12.80 -2.46
CA GLU A 154 6.01 13.06 -3.75
C GLU A 154 5.41 12.17 -4.85
N LEU A 155 5.22 10.87 -4.57
CA LEU A 155 4.58 9.94 -5.50
C LEU A 155 3.16 10.42 -5.86
N LEU A 156 2.36 10.82 -4.87
CA LEU A 156 1.03 11.39 -5.11
C LEU A 156 1.08 12.64 -5.98
N ASP A 157 1.98 13.57 -5.68
CA ASP A 157 2.13 14.82 -6.42
C ASP A 157 2.53 14.56 -7.88
N GLN A 158 3.43 13.60 -8.12
CA GLN A 158 3.81 13.18 -9.47
C GLN A 158 2.67 12.50 -10.23
N VAL A 159 1.86 11.66 -9.55
CA VAL A 159 0.65 11.05 -10.14
C VAL A 159 -0.36 12.13 -10.53
N PHE A 160 -0.67 13.08 -9.65
CA PHE A 160 -1.64 14.15 -9.94
C PHE A 160 -1.16 15.15 -10.99
N ALA A 161 0.15 15.39 -11.05
CA ALA A 161 0.77 16.13 -12.14
C ALA A 161 0.72 15.36 -13.48
N GLY A 162 0.39 14.07 -13.45
CA GLY A 162 0.36 13.21 -14.61
C GLY A 162 1.74 12.91 -15.15
N LYS A 163 2.74 12.78 -14.26
CA LYS A 163 4.13 12.47 -14.61
C LYS A 163 4.42 10.97 -14.56
N ILE A 164 3.74 10.23 -13.67
CA ILE A 164 3.97 8.80 -13.45
C ILE A 164 2.65 8.03 -13.27
N ARG A 165 2.74 6.70 -13.37
CA ARG A 165 1.73 5.71 -12.96
C ARG A 165 2.38 4.69 -12.04
N CYS A 166 1.67 4.13 -11.07
CA CYS A 166 2.26 3.09 -10.20
C CYS A 166 2.05 1.70 -10.79
N LEU A 167 3.04 0.82 -10.65
CA LEU A 167 2.99 -0.55 -11.10
C LEU A 167 2.24 -1.43 -10.09
N GLU A 168 1.11 -2.00 -10.50
CA GLU A 168 0.36 -2.94 -9.67
C GLU A 168 0.73 -4.38 -10.04
N LEU A 169 1.67 -4.97 -9.29
CA LEU A 169 2.20 -6.33 -9.57
C LEU A 169 1.10 -7.42 -9.71
N PRO A 170 0.02 -7.47 -8.90
CA PRO A 170 -1.04 -8.45 -9.09
C PRO A 170 -1.77 -8.34 -10.44
N ARG A 171 -1.66 -7.17 -11.12
CA ARG A 171 -2.40 -6.84 -12.34
C ARG A 171 -1.53 -6.71 -13.59
N LEU A 172 -0.23 -7.03 -13.52
CA LEU A 172 0.62 -7.16 -14.71
C LEU A 172 0.03 -8.13 -15.75
N LYS A 173 -0.72 -9.15 -15.31
CA LYS A 173 -1.46 -10.07 -16.19
C LYS A 173 -2.54 -9.40 -17.05
N HIS A 174 -3.01 -8.20 -16.72
CA HIS A 174 -3.97 -7.48 -17.56
C HIS A 174 -3.28 -6.44 -18.44
N TYR A 175 -2.32 -5.70 -17.90
CA TYR A 175 -1.62 -4.64 -18.64
C TYR A 175 -0.80 -5.16 -19.83
N PHE A 176 -0.10 -6.29 -19.69
CA PHE A 176 0.65 -6.89 -20.81
C PHE A 176 -0.25 -7.54 -21.87
N PHE A 177 -1.50 -7.85 -21.54
CA PHE A 177 -2.42 -8.52 -22.46
C PHE A 177 -3.32 -7.52 -23.21
N GLU A 178 -3.68 -6.40 -22.60
CA GLU A 178 -4.43 -5.33 -23.28
C GLU A 178 -3.57 -4.56 -24.30
N GLU A 179 -2.27 -4.36 -24.03
CA GLU A 179 -1.35 -3.72 -24.99
C GLU A 179 -0.99 -4.63 -26.18
N ARG A 180 -1.09 -5.97 -26.03
CA ARG A 180 -0.91 -6.91 -27.15
C ARG A 180 -2.16 -7.05 -28.03
N ASN A 181 -3.34 -6.74 -27.50
CA ASN A 181 -4.60 -6.83 -28.25
C ASN A 181 -4.94 -5.56 -29.03
N GLN A 182 -4.15 -4.49 -28.87
CA GLN A 182 -4.10 -3.39 -29.84
C GLN A 182 -3.06 -3.81 -30.88
N GLY A 183 -3.51 -4.53 -31.90
CA GLY A 183 -2.66 -5.09 -32.96
C GLY A 183 -1.73 -4.05 -33.59
N PRO A 184 -0.66 -4.50 -34.27
CA PRO A 184 0.27 -3.60 -34.93
C PRO A 184 -0.47 -2.68 -35.88
N THR A 185 -0.36 -1.36 -35.68
CA THR A 185 -0.65 -0.38 -36.73
C THR A 185 0.16 -0.81 -37.94
N SER A 186 -0.55 -1.14 -39.02
CA SER A 186 -0.03 -1.75 -40.24
C SER A 186 1.34 -1.19 -40.62
N LEU A 187 2.31 -2.08 -40.80
CA LEU A 187 3.56 -1.78 -41.47
C LEU A 187 3.23 -1.18 -42.85
N PRO A 188 3.94 -0.14 -43.31
CA PRO A 188 3.74 0.38 -44.66
C PRO A 188 4.01 -0.73 -45.69
N GLU A 189 3.06 -0.92 -46.60
CA GLU A 189 3.22 -1.82 -47.73
C GLU A 189 4.42 -1.36 -48.56
N VAL A 190 5.45 -2.21 -48.62
CA VAL A 190 6.56 -2.04 -49.55
C VAL A 190 6.05 -2.47 -50.92
N HIS A 191 5.69 -1.50 -51.76
CA HIS A 191 5.47 -1.76 -53.18
C HIS A 191 6.83 -2.04 -53.85
N GLU A 192 7.16 -3.33 -54.01
CA GLU A 192 8.21 -3.75 -54.94
C GLU A 192 7.70 -3.59 -56.38
N GLY A 193 7.99 -2.44 -56.98
CA GLY A 193 7.95 -2.26 -58.42
C GLY A 193 9.17 -2.93 -59.05
N MET A 194 9.00 -4.16 -59.57
CA MET A 194 9.94 -4.75 -60.50
C MET A 194 9.69 -4.18 -61.90
N ASP A 195 10.47 -3.15 -62.25
CA ASP A 195 10.73 -2.78 -63.65
C ASP A 195 11.79 -3.74 -64.21
N SER A 196 11.38 -4.64 -65.10
CA SER A 196 12.30 -5.37 -65.98
C SER A 196 12.27 -4.74 -67.36
N GLY A 197 13.20 -3.82 -67.60
CA GLY A 197 13.47 -3.24 -68.92
C GLY A 197 14.96 -3.29 -69.22
N THR A 198 15.35 -4.24 -70.08
CA THR A 198 16.20 -4.14 -71.29
C THR A 198 16.67 -5.53 -71.69
#